data_AF-A0A1Y1XFP4-F1
#
_entry.id   AF-A0A1Y1XFP4-F1
#
_cell.length_a   1.000
_cell.length_b   1.000
_cell.length_c   1.000
_cell.angle_alpha   90.00
_cell.angle_beta   90.00
_cell.angle_gamma   90.00
#
_symmetry.space_group_name_H-M   'P 1'
#
loop_
_entity.id
_entity.type
_entity.pdbx_description
1 polymer ?
#
loop_
_entity_poly.entity_id
_entity_poly.type
_entity_poly.pdbx_seq_one_letter_code
_entity_poly.pdbx_strand_id
1 'polypeptide(L)'
;MEKIKKVNLILLFIIIFIIPKIKCDLSDFPVCKTCKITGEGSYDKDVKFGWENEQSCIIDKNKCKNIMDLGYCLGYTVSYESMGTSYGIENDKTCIIDPISKNYTICKGCNIVNEEPSHSWGNENNKTCLIDMYICKKDTIGDRSYPYFLFLFDFGLVFLISWTVFKYL
;
A
#
# COMPACT_ATOMS: atom_id res chain seq x y z
N MET A 1 -32.48 11.48 -44.06
CA MET A 1 -31.78 11.85 -42.80
C MET A 1 -31.09 10.66 -42.11
N GLU A 2 -30.81 9.54 -42.79
CA GLU A 2 -30.30 8.31 -42.16
C GLU A 2 -28.78 8.11 -42.27
N LYS A 3 -28.14 8.69 -43.31
CA LYS A 3 -26.72 8.50 -43.60
C LYS A 3 -25.78 9.19 -42.59
N ILE A 4 -26.22 10.29 -41.96
CA ILE A 4 -25.39 11.08 -41.04
C ILE A 4 -25.17 10.35 -39.70
N LYS A 5 -26.13 9.52 -39.24
CA LYS A 5 -25.98 8.72 -38.00
C LYS A 5 -24.96 7.59 -38.12
N LYS A 6 -24.86 6.93 -39.29
CA LYS A 6 -23.92 5.82 -39.51
C LYS A 6 -22.45 6.27 -39.55
N VAL A 7 -22.17 7.43 -40.13
CA VAL A 7 -20.79 7.97 -40.22
C VAL A 7 -20.26 8.33 -38.82
N ASN A 8 -21.11 8.87 -37.95
CA ASN A 8 -20.74 9.22 -36.59
C ASN A 8 -20.48 7.98 -35.71
N LEU A 9 -21.23 6.89 -35.93
CA LEU A 9 -21.04 5.63 -35.20
C LEU A 9 -19.71 4.95 -35.58
N ILE A 10 -19.35 4.94 -36.87
CA ILE A 10 -18.09 4.35 -37.33
C ILE A 10 -16.89 5.14 -36.79
N LEU A 11 -16.98 6.48 -36.74
CA LEU A 11 -15.93 7.31 -36.13
C LEU A 11 -15.76 6.99 -34.64
N LEU A 12 -16.87 6.80 -33.92
CA LEU A 12 -16.85 6.43 -32.50
C LEU A 12 -16.18 5.07 -32.27
N PHE A 13 -16.47 4.08 -33.11
CA PHE A 13 -15.83 2.76 -33.05
C PHE A 13 -14.32 2.83 -33.32
N ILE A 14 -13.86 3.66 -34.26
CA ILE A 14 -12.44 3.84 -34.53
C ILE A 14 -11.73 4.48 -33.34
N ILE A 15 -12.33 5.50 -32.72
CA ILE A 15 -11.79 6.16 -31.52
C ILE A 15 -11.67 5.14 -30.36
N ILE A 16 -12.70 4.33 -30.12
CA ILE A 16 -12.70 3.31 -29.05
C ILE A 16 -11.67 2.19 -29.31
N PHE A 17 -11.45 1.79 -30.57
CA PHE A 17 -10.50 0.72 -30.90
C PHE A 17 -9.03 1.17 -30.99
N ILE A 18 -8.77 2.45 -31.21
CA ILE A 18 -7.40 3.00 -31.32
C ILE A 18 -6.85 3.43 -29.95
N ILE A 19 -7.69 3.90 -29.02
CA ILE A 19 -7.24 4.41 -27.70
C ILE A 19 -6.60 3.36 -26.77
N PRO A 20 -6.98 2.06 -26.74
CA PRO A 20 -6.44 1.14 -25.73
C PRO A 20 -5.04 0.59 -26.07
N LYS A 21 -4.34 1.13 -27.08
CA LYS A 21 -3.00 0.66 -27.47
C LYS A 21 -1.84 1.50 -26.94
N ILE A 22 -2.06 2.35 -25.94
CA ILE A 22 -0.96 2.94 -25.18
C ILE A 22 -0.40 1.85 -24.27
N LYS A 23 0.58 1.10 -24.79
CA LYS A 23 1.42 0.24 -23.96
C LYS A 23 2.33 1.15 -23.15
N CYS A 24 2.11 1.25 -21.85
CA CYS A 24 3.11 1.81 -20.95
C CYS A 24 4.25 0.78 -20.88
N ASP A 25 5.42 1.11 -21.46
CA ASP A 25 6.60 0.27 -21.32
C ASP A 25 7.10 0.34 -19.87
N LEU A 26 7.31 -0.81 -19.25
CA LEU A 26 7.85 -0.91 -17.89
C LEU A 26 9.31 -0.41 -17.77
N SER A 27 9.99 -0.13 -18.88
CA SER A 27 11.40 0.29 -18.89
C SER A 27 11.65 1.70 -18.37
N ASP A 28 10.60 2.52 -18.21
CA ASP A 28 10.74 3.94 -17.85
C ASP A 28 10.77 4.19 -16.34
N PHE A 29 10.53 3.17 -15.51
CA PHE A 29 10.55 3.33 -14.07
C PHE A 29 11.96 3.07 -13.50
N PRO A 30 12.50 3.99 -12.68
CA PRO A 30 13.79 3.76 -12.01
C PRO A 30 13.67 2.60 -11.01
N VAL A 31 14.81 1.98 -10.67
CA VAL A 31 14.87 0.96 -9.62
C VAL A 31 14.78 1.62 -8.24
N CYS A 32 13.93 1.09 -7.35
CA CYS A 32 13.79 1.58 -5.99
C CYS A 32 15.09 1.43 -5.20
N LYS A 33 15.39 2.41 -4.34
CA LYS A 33 16.52 2.34 -3.41
C LYS A 33 16.18 1.45 -2.22
N THR A 34 14.94 1.50 -1.75
CA THR A 34 14.38 0.68 -0.68
C THR A 34 13.63 -0.53 -1.24
N CYS A 35 13.29 -1.46 -0.34
CA CYS A 35 12.47 -2.63 -0.66
C CYS A 35 11.01 -2.45 -0.24
N LYS A 36 10.54 -1.21 -0.04
CA LYS A 36 9.18 -0.91 0.42
C LYS A 36 8.19 -1.04 -0.73
N ILE A 37 7.38 -2.09 -0.70
CA ILE A 37 6.33 -2.32 -1.70
C ILE A 37 5.12 -1.44 -1.37
N THR A 38 4.67 -0.64 -2.33
CA THR A 38 3.45 0.17 -2.24
C THR A 38 2.40 -0.22 -3.27
N GLY A 39 2.75 -1.08 -4.23
CA GLY A 39 1.83 -1.58 -5.24
C GLY A 39 2.34 -2.82 -5.96
N GLU A 40 1.44 -3.51 -6.63
CA GLU A 40 1.74 -4.70 -7.42
C GLU A 40 1.27 -4.51 -8.85
N GLY A 41 1.99 -5.10 -9.81
CA GLY A 41 1.61 -5.06 -11.21
C GLY A 41 0.27 -5.74 -11.46
N SER A 42 -0.63 -5.04 -12.15
CA SER A 42 -1.94 -5.58 -12.50
C SER A 42 -1.88 -6.73 -13.51
N TYR A 43 -0.88 -6.71 -14.40
CA TYR A 43 -0.68 -7.74 -15.42
C TYR A 43 0.31 -8.83 -15.00
N ASP A 44 1.38 -8.43 -14.32
CA ASP A 44 2.40 -9.33 -13.78
C ASP A 44 2.51 -9.11 -12.27
N LYS A 45 1.97 -10.07 -11.51
CA LYS A 45 1.98 -10.04 -10.04
C LYS A 45 3.38 -10.14 -9.45
N ASP A 46 4.33 -10.64 -10.24
CA ASP A 46 5.71 -10.72 -9.80
C ASP A 46 6.36 -9.34 -9.89
N VAL A 47 5.84 -8.38 -10.64
CA VAL A 47 6.36 -7.01 -10.62
C VAL A 47 5.81 -6.28 -9.41
N LYS A 48 6.71 -5.82 -8.55
CA LYS A 48 6.39 -5.01 -7.37
C LYS A 48 6.88 -3.57 -7.58
N PHE A 49 6.05 -2.62 -7.17
CA PHE A 49 6.32 -1.20 -7.28
C PHE A 49 6.48 -0.59 -5.88
N GLY A 50 7.40 0.37 -5.79
CA GLY A 50 7.55 1.26 -4.65
C GLY A 50 7.25 2.71 -5.05
N TRP A 51 7.14 3.57 -4.04
CA TRP A 51 7.01 5.01 -4.22
C TRP A 51 8.12 5.70 -3.44
N GLU A 52 9.05 6.34 -4.16
CA GLU A 52 10.23 6.99 -3.58
C GLU A 52 10.55 8.27 -4.34
N ASN A 53 10.89 9.35 -3.62
CA ASN A 53 11.23 10.64 -4.23
C ASN A 53 10.13 11.14 -5.18
N GLU A 54 8.86 11.04 -4.75
CA GLU A 54 7.67 11.51 -5.49
C GLU A 54 7.44 10.83 -6.85
N GLN A 55 8.03 9.66 -7.07
CA GLN A 55 7.85 8.86 -8.28
C GLN A 55 7.69 7.37 -7.97
N SER A 56 7.02 6.68 -8.88
CA SER A 56 6.97 5.22 -8.89
C SER A 56 8.32 4.63 -9.27
N CYS A 57 8.71 3.55 -8.62
CA CYS A 57 9.94 2.82 -8.91
C CYS A 57 9.68 1.31 -8.94
N ILE A 58 10.53 0.56 -9.63
CA ILE A 58 10.46 -0.91 -9.69
C ILE A 58 11.34 -1.50 -8.59
N ILE A 59 10.80 -2.45 -7.83
CA ILE A 59 11.54 -3.15 -6.78
C ILE A 59 12.47 -4.19 -7.43
N ASP A 60 13.76 -4.13 -7.09
CA ASP A 60 14.72 -5.15 -7.50
C ASP A 60 14.55 -6.41 -6.64
N LYS A 61 13.98 -7.47 -7.25
CA LYS A 61 13.74 -8.76 -6.59
C LYS A 61 15.00 -9.41 -6.04
N ASN A 62 16.14 -9.27 -6.74
CA ASN A 62 17.38 -9.91 -6.32
C ASN A 62 17.94 -9.21 -5.09
N LYS A 63 17.87 -7.88 -5.07
CA LYS A 63 18.28 -7.06 -3.93
C LYS A 63 17.34 -7.21 -2.73
N CYS A 64 16.04 -7.37 -2.99
CA CYS A 64 14.99 -7.36 -1.96
C CYS A 64 14.46 -8.75 -1.57
N LYS A 65 15.01 -9.84 -2.12
CA LYS A 65 14.48 -11.21 -2.00
C LYS A 65 14.07 -11.63 -0.59
N ASN A 66 14.84 -11.25 0.43
CA ASN A 66 14.61 -11.66 1.82
C ASN A 66 13.74 -10.67 2.62
N ILE A 67 13.28 -9.59 1.98
CA ILE A 67 12.64 -8.43 2.61
C ILE A 67 11.24 -8.18 2.02
N MET A 68 10.94 -8.70 0.82
CA MET A 68 9.68 -8.46 0.10
C MET A 68 8.42 -8.95 0.82
N ASP A 69 8.53 -9.99 1.66
CA ASP A 69 7.38 -10.58 2.36
C ASP A 69 7.24 -10.08 3.82
N LEU A 70 8.04 -9.07 4.21
CA LEU A 70 8.01 -8.56 5.57
C LEU A 70 6.80 -7.66 5.79
N GLY A 71 6.00 -7.99 6.79
CA GLY A 71 4.96 -7.10 7.32
C GLY A 71 5.56 -5.94 8.12
N TYR A 72 4.70 -5.00 8.52
CA TYR A 72 5.08 -3.96 9.47
C TYR A 72 5.10 -4.50 10.89
N CYS A 73 6.05 -4.01 11.70
CA CYS A 73 6.11 -4.27 13.13
C CYS A 73 4.93 -3.58 13.86
N LEU A 74 4.42 -4.22 14.91
CA LEU A 74 3.49 -3.62 15.87
C LEU A 74 4.19 -2.65 16.83
N GLY A 75 5.45 -2.92 17.14
CA GLY A 75 6.35 -2.12 17.93
C GLY A 75 7.20 -1.20 17.07
N TYR A 76 7.76 -0.19 17.72
CA TYR A 76 8.57 0.83 17.07
C TYR A 76 10.05 0.72 17.45
N THR A 77 10.42 -0.33 18.18
CA THR A 77 11.79 -0.59 18.60
C THR A 77 12.66 -1.02 17.41
N VAL A 78 13.61 -0.18 17.04
CA VAL A 78 14.54 -0.42 15.92
C VAL A 78 15.64 -1.39 16.33
N SER A 79 15.71 -2.54 15.64
CA SER A 79 16.77 -3.53 15.79
C SER A 79 17.98 -3.19 14.91
N TYR A 80 17.76 -2.84 13.64
CA TYR A 80 18.81 -2.40 12.72
C TYR A 80 18.24 -1.59 11.55
N GLU A 81 19.11 -0.88 10.84
CA GLU A 81 18.74 -0.13 9.62
C GLU A 81 19.49 -0.68 8.42
N SER A 82 18.81 -0.80 7.28
CA SER A 82 19.41 -1.20 6.02
C SER A 82 18.69 -0.53 4.87
N MET A 83 19.45 -0.04 3.89
CA MET A 83 18.91 0.61 2.68
C MET A 83 17.93 1.76 2.98
N GLY A 84 18.12 2.49 4.09
CA GLY A 84 17.26 3.61 4.50
C GLY A 84 15.94 3.21 5.16
N THR A 85 15.72 1.91 5.37
CA THR A 85 14.56 1.35 6.07
C THR A 85 14.99 0.86 7.45
N SER A 86 14.16 1.11 8.46
CA SER A 86 14.37 0.64 9.83
C SER A 86 13.61 -0.68 10.03
N TYR A 87 14.27 -1.65 10.66
CA TYR A 87 13.75 -3.00 10.87
C TYR A 87 13.67 -3.34 12.35
N GLY A 88 12.62 -4.05 12.73
CA GLY A 88 12.40 -4.59 14.07
C GLY A 88 12.39 -6.12 14.07
N ILE A 89 12.34 -6.70 15.27
CA ILE A 89 12.18 -8.14 15.47
C ILE A 89 10.99 -8.36 16.39
N GLU A 90 10.00 -9.11 15.91
CA GLU A 90 8.80 -9.48 16.64
C GLU A 90 8.52 -10.98 16.48
N ASN A 91 8.39 -11.68 17.60
CA ASN A 91 8.12 -13.13 17.61
C ASN A 91 9.13 -13.90 16.73
N ASP A 92 10.42 -13.56 16.88
CA ASP A 92 11.55 -14.11 16.11
C ASP A 92 11.48 -13.88 14.59
N LYS A 93 10.60 -12.99 14.13
CA LYS A 93 10.49 -12.59 12.73
C LYS A 93 10.94 -11.14 12.56
N THR A 94 11.66 -10.89 11.47
CA THR A 94 11.97 -9.53 11.05
C THR A 94 10.69 -8.85 10.55
N CYS A 95 10.56 -7.55 10.79
CA CYS A 95 9.47 -6.75 10.27
C CYS A 95 9.96 -5.32 9.98
N ILE A 96 9.22 -4.59 9.14
CA ILE A 96 9.52 -3.20 8.78
C ILE A 96 8.92 -2.28 9.83
N ILE A 97 9.69 -1.33 10.34
CA ILE A 97 9.17 -0.33 11.28
C ILE A 97 8.54 0.81 10.49
N ASP A 98 7.35 1.22 10.92
CA ASP A 98 6.65 2.35 10.30
C ASP A 98 7.51 3.62 10.39
N PRO A 99 7.76 4.31 9.26
CA PRO A 99 8.47 5.58 9.22
C PRO A 99 7.95 6.66 10.18
N ILE A 100 6.70 6.59 10.62
CA ILE A 100 6.12 7.52 11.60
C ILE A 100 6.94 7.60 12.90
N SER A 101 7.62 6.52 13.27
CA SER A 101 8.54 6.46 14.43
C SER A 101 9.70 7.46 14.35
N LYS A 102 10.03 7.97 13.17
CA LYS A 102 11.06 9.01 12.99
C LYS A 102 10.59 10.39 13.45
N ASN A 103 9.28 10.63 13.43
CA ASN A 103 8.70 11.94 13.74
C ASN A 103 8.18 12.06 15.17
N TYR A 104 8.01 10.93 15.87
CA TYR A 104 7.42 10.88 17.20
C TYR A 104 8.24 10.01 18.14
N THR A 105 8.44 10.49 19.37
CA THR A 105 9.07 9.71 20.44
C THR A 105 8.20 8.55 20.88
N ILE A 106 8.82 7.43 21.24
CA ILE A 106 8.14 6.26 21.81
C ILE A 106 7.86 6.53 23.30
N CYS A 107 6.64 6.24 23.76
CA CYS A 107 6.24 6.35 25.17
C CYS A 107 7.01 5.32 26.02
N LYS A 108 7.36 5.70 27.26
CA LYS A 108 7.94 4.76 28.23
C LYS A 108 6.88 3.89 28.89
N GLY A 109 5.68 4.42 29.05
CA GLY A 109 4.52 3.78 29.63
C GLY A 109 3.49 3.36 28.57
N CYS A 110 2.57 2.52 29.00
CA CYS A 110 1.55 1.89 28.16
C CYS A 110 0.17 2.53 28.29
N ASN A 111 0.10 3.80 28.69
CA ASN A 111 -1.16 4.49 28.90
C ASN A 111 -1.68 5.08 27.58
N ILE A 112 -2.68 4.41 26.99
CA ILE A 112 -3.28 4.80 25.72
C ILE A 112 -4.27 5.95 25.95
N VAL A 113 -4.02 7.06 25.26
CA VAL A 113 -4.88 8.24 25.24
C VAL A 113 -5.74 8.25 23.97
N ASN A 114 -5.19 7.75 22.86
CA ASN A 114 -5.92 7.62 21.59
C ASN A 114 -5.43 6.39 20.82
N GLU A 115 -6.35 5.68 20.15
CA GLU A 115 -6.06 4.50 19.33
C GLU A 115 -6.63 4.71 17.92
N GLU A 116 -5.76 4.59 16.92
CA GLU A 116 -6.06 4.67 15.50
C GLU A 116 -5.97 3.27 14.88
N PRO A 117 -6.45 3.08 13.62
CA PRO A 117 -6.36 1.79 12.96
C PRO A 117 -4.94 1.22 12.84
N SER A 118 -3.91 2.07 12.81
CA SER A 118 -2.51 1.67 12.59
C SER A 118 -1.56 2.11 13.69
N HIS A 119 -1.99 2.98 14.60
CA HIS A 119 -1.13 3.62 15.58
C HIS A 119 -1.84 3.76 16.91
N SER A 120 -1.07 3.90 17.98
CA SER A 120 -1.60 4.20 19.29
C SER A 120 -0.75 5.25 19.96
N TRP A 121 -1.42 6.14 20.68
CA TRP A 121 -0.84 7.37 21.15
C TRP A 121 -0.99 7.47 22.66
N GLY A 122 0.09 7.86 23.31
CA GLY A 122 0.14 8.21 24.72
C GLY A 122 0.47 9.68 24.90
N ASN A 123 0.40 10.14 26.14
CA ASN A 123 0.85 11.46 26.54
C ASN A 123 1.78 11.34 27.74
N GLU A 124 3.03 11.76 27.56
CA GLU A 124 4.05 11.78 28.61
C GLU A 124 4.70 13.16 28.66
N ASN A 125 4.75 13.75 29.87
CA ASN A 125 5.31 15.08 30.08
C ASN A 125 4.72 16.16 29.17
N ASN A 126 3.40 16.10 28.94
CA ASN A 126 2.66 17.01 28.07
C ASN A 126 3.09 16.97 26.58
N LYS A 127 3.63 15.83 26.14
CA LYS A 127 4.00 15.54 24.75
C LYS A 127 3.31 14.27 24.26
N THR A 128 2.81 14.31 23.04
CA THR A 128 2.29 13.13 22.35
C THR A 128 3.44 12.19 22.01
N CYS A 129 3.27 10.91 22.30
CA CYS A 129 4.24 9.85 22.01
C CYS A 129 3.54 8.63 21.39
N LEU A 130 4.27 7.86 20.60
CA LEU A 130 3.81 6.59 20.03
C LEU A 130 3.92 5.48 21.07
N ILE A 131 2.86 4.69 21.23
CA ILE A 131 2.86 3.54 22.13
C ILE A 131 3.39 2.32 21.40
N ASP A 132 4.49 1.76 21.89
CA ASP A 132 5.01 0.49 21.40
C ASP A 132 4.09 -0.66 21.86
N MET A 133 3.22 -1.08 20.95
CA MET A 133 2.24 -2.14 21.23
C MET A 133 2.87 -3.51 21.39
N TYR A 134 4.05 -3.75 20.80
CA TYR A 134 4.77 -4.99 20.99
C TYR A 134 5.26 -5.14 22.43
N ILE A 135 5.73 -4.06 23.05
CA ILE A 135 6.12 -4.04 24.46
C ILE A 135 4.88 -4.05 25.36
N CYS A 136 3.88 -3.22 25.04
CA CYS A 136 2.75 -2.92 25.93
C CYS A 136 1.61 -3.96 25.92
N LYS A 137 1.42 -4.72 24.83
CA LYS A 137 0.36 -5.74 24.69
C LYS A 137 0.89 -7.18 24.67
N LYS A 138 2.18 -7.40 24.98
CA LYS A 138 2.82 -8.74 24.99
C LYS A 138 2.15 -9.75 25.93
N ASP A 139 1.34 -9.29 26.88
CA ASP A 139 0.68 -10.13 27.90
C ASP A 139 -0.59 -10.85 27.43
N THR A 140 -1.09 -10.61 26.22
CA THR A 140 -2.18 -11.41 25.64
C THR A 140 -1.71 -12.15 24.39
N ILE A 141 -1.34 -13.41 24.56
CA ILE A 141 -1.12 -14.37 23.48
C ILE A 141 -2.47 -14.58 22.78
N GLY A 142 -2.59 -14.12 21.52
CA GLY A 142 -3.77 -14.37 20.71
C GLY A 142 -3.81 -13.45 19.51
N ASP A 143 -3.48 -14.02 18.35
CA ASP A 143 -3.62 -13.51 16.98
C ASP A 143 -4.36 -12.18 16.84
N ARG A 144 -3.60 -11.11 16.62
CA ARG A 144 -4.13 -9.86 16.08
C ARG A 144 -3.47 -9.57 14.74
N SER A 145 -4.05 -10.12 13.69
CA SER A 145 -3.92 -9.56 12.35
C SER A 145 -4.64 -8.21 12.34
N TYR A 146 -3.89 -7.11 12.29
CA TYR A 146 -4.50 -5.84 11.93
C TYR A 146 -4.96 -5.92 10.47
N PRO A 147 -6.10 -5.30 10.15
CA PRO A 147 -6.62 -5.29 8.79
C PRO A 147 -5.70 -4.38 7.98
N TYR A 148 -4.87 -4.97 7.12
CA TYR A 148 -4.65 -4.33 5.83
C TYR A 148 -6.05 -4.22 5.24
N PHE A 149 -6.67 -3.05 5.38
CA PHE A 149 -8.00 -2.81 4.87
C PHE A 149 -7.93 -3.10 3.38
N LEU A 150 -8.56 -4.22 2.99
CA LEU A 150 -8.80 -4.57 1.61
C LEU A 150 -9.45 -3.34 0.97
N PHE A 151 -8.72 -2.63 0.12
CA PHE A 151 -9.31 -1.77 -0.90
C PHE A 151 -10.08 -2.69 -1.87
N LEU A 152 -11.25 -3.14 -1.43
CA LEU A 152 -12.27 -3.78 -2.24
C LEU A 152 -13.54 -2.93 -2.07
N PHE A 153 -13.49 -1.69 -2.54
CA PHE A 153 -14.70 -0.96 -2.86
C PHE A 153 -14.68 -0.55 -4.34
N ASP A 154 -15.56 -1.25 -5.08
CA ASP A 154 -16.35 -0.77 -6.19
C ASP A 154 -15.74 -0.54 -7.59
N PHE A 155 -15.27 -1.63 -8.22
CA PHE A 155 -15.47 -1.80 -9.67
C PHE A 155 -16.70 -2.67 -10.02
N GLY A 156 -17.36 -3.28 -9.03
CA GLY A 156 -18.57 -4.09 -9.24
C GLY A 156 -19.82 -3.26 -9.54
N LEU A 157 -19.94 -2.07 -8.95
CA LEU A 157 -21.10 -1.19 -9.12
C LEU A 157 -21.17 -0.55 -10.51
N VAL A 158 -20.03 -0.30 -11.17
CA VAL A 158 -19.98 0.23 -12.54
C VAL A 158 -20.55 -0.77 -13.57
N PHE A 159 -20.35 -2.07 -13.35
CA PHE A 159 -20.89 -3.10 -14.25
C PHE A 159 -22.41 -3.30 -14.10
N LEU A 160 -22.98 -3.11 -12.92
CA LEU A 160 -24.42 -3.25 -12.71
C LEU A 160 -25.23 -2.10 -13.33
N ILE A 161 -24.69 -0.87 -13.30
CA ILE A 161 -25.34 0.29 -13.93
C ILE A 161 -25.27 0.17 -15.47
N SER A 162 -24.21 -0.43 -16.02
CA SER A 162 -24.11 -0.66 -17.45
C SER A 162 -25.10 -1.73 -17.96
N TRP A 163 -25.44 -2.74 -17.15
CA TRP A 163 -26.41 -3.77 -17.57
C TRP A 163 -27.85 -3.27 -17.51
N THR A 164 -28.22 -2.43 -16.53
CA THR A 164 -29.58 -1.89 -16.45
C THR A 164 -29.86 -0.87 -17.56
N VAL A 165 -28.88 -0.08 -17.99
CA VAL A 165 -29.03 0.84 -19.13
C VAL A 165 -29.14 0.10 -20.46
N PHE A 166 -28.42 -1.02 -20.65
CA PHE A 166 -28.48 -1.80 -21.90
C PHE A 166 -29.78 -2.61 -22.08
N LYS A 167 -30.57 -2.79 -21.01
CA LYS A 167 -31.85 -3.51 -21.08
C LYS A 167 -33.04 -2.61 -21.42
N TYR A 168 -32.84 -1.29 -21.41
CA TYR A 168 -33.89 -0.27 -21.60
C TYR A 168 -33.65 0.66 -22.81
N LEU A 169 -32.61 0.40 -23.61
CA LEU A 169 -32.34 1.01 -24.93
C LEU A 169 -32.51 -0.06 -26.03
#